data_AF-A0A7Z9Y5I5-F1
#
_entry.id   AF-A0A7Z9Y5I5-F1
#
_cell.length_a   1.000
_cell.length_b   1.000
_cell.length_c   1.000
_cell.angle_alpha   90.00
_cell.angle_beta   90.00
_cell.angle_gamma   90.00
#
_symmetry.space_group_name_H-M   'P 1'
#
loop_
_entity.id
_entity.type
_entity.pdbx_description
1 polymer ?
#
loop_
_entity_poly.entity_id
_entity_poly.type
_entity_poly.pdbx_seq_one_letter_code
_entity_poly.pdbx_strand_id
1 'polypeptide(L)'
;MSKADIIQESKRPYTRHDLAQDLRNLGVTARMVLLVHTSLSRIGFVLGGPVTVIQALMDVLMPEGTLVMPAHSSDYSDPAGWENPPVPAGWIETIRENMPAY
;
A
#
# COMPACT_ATOMS: atom_id res chain seq x y z
N MET A 1 -11.01 7.20 7.79
CA MET A 1 -10.58 7.39 9.19
C MET A 1 -9.55 8.48 9.23
N SER A 2 -9.76 9.44 10.11
CA SER A 2 -8.76 10.45 10.44
C SER A 2 -7.61 9.81 11.24
N LYS A 3 -6.47 10.51 11.32
CA LYS A 3 -5.36 10.08 12.20
C LYS A 3 -5.77 10.05 13.67
N ALA A 4 -6.66 10.95 14.10
CA ALA A 4 -7.16 10.98 15.47
C ALA A 4 -7.99 9.73 15.80
N ASP A 5 -8.86 9.32 14.87
CA ASP A 5 -9.66 8.10 15.00
C ASP A 5 -8.75 6.88 15.18
N ILE A 6 -7.71 6.75 14.34
CA ILE A 6 -6.75 5.65 14.41
C ILE A 6 -6.06 5.61 15.78
N ILE A 7 -5.64 6.75 16.33
CA ILE A 7 -4.98 6.80 17.64
C ILE A 7 -5.94 6.36 18.75
N GLN A 8 -7.19 6.84 18.73
CA GLN A 8 -8.19 6.50 19.73
C GLN A 8 -8.60 5.02 19.68
N GLU A 9 -8.71 4.44 18.49
CA GLU A 9 -9.08 3.03 18.30
C GLU A 9 -7.90 2.05 18.51
N SER A 10 -6.66 2.54 18.48
CA SER A 10 -5.47 1.71 18.65
C SER A 10 -5.22 1.39 20.11
N LYS A 11 -5.12 0.09 20.43
CA LYS A 11 -4.78 -0.39 21.78
C LYS A 11 -3.38 0.05 22.23
N ARG A 12 -2.46 0.17 21.28
CA ARG A 12 -1.04 0.50 21.49
C ARG A 12 -0.40 0.98 20.18
N PRO A 13 0.76 1.66 20.23
CA PRO A 13 1.58 1.85 19.04
C PRO A 13 2.20 0.51 18.60
N TYR A 14 2.04 0.17 17.32
CA TYR A 14 2.71 -0.97 16.70
C TYR A 14 4.10 -0.58 16.23
N THR A 15 5.10 -1.36 16.62
CA THR A 15 6.50 -1.16 16.25
C THR A 15 6.92 -2.12 15.15
N ARG A 16 8.12 -1.91 14.58
CA ARG A 16 8.76 -2.83 13.63
C ARG A 16 8.85 -4.25 14.18
N HIS A 17 9.21 -4.39 15.46
CA HIS A 17 9.35 -5.68 16.13
C HIS A 17 8.01 -6.40 16.25
N ASP A 18 6.97 -5.69 16.67
CA ASP A 18 5.61 -6.24 16.78
C ASP A 18 5.12 -6.79 15.44
N LEU A 19 5.22 -5.98 14.39
CA LEU A 19 4.75 -6.35 13.07
C LEU A 19 5.54 -7.54 12.50
N ALA A 20 6.86 -7.58 12.69
CA ALA A 20 7.68 -8.70 12.25
C ALA A 20 7.31 -10.00 12.99
N GLN A 21 6.97 -9.92 14.28
CA GLN A 21 6.51 -11.07 15.04
C GLN A 21 5.13 -11.54 14.57
N ASP A 22 4.19 -10.62 14.35
CA ASP A 22 2.85 -10.93 13.86
C ASP A 22 2.90 -11.58 12.47
N LEU A 23 3.75 -11.09 11.57
CA LEU A 23 3.99 -11.69 10.25
C LEU A 23 4.54 -13.11 10.34
N ARG A 24 5.50 -13.38 11.25
CA ARG A 24 6.01 -14.74 11.49
C ARG A 24 4.93 -15.66 12.05
N ASN A 25 4.10 -15.15 12.97
CA ASN A 25 2.98 -15.90 13.54
C ASN A 25 1.93 -16.24 12.47
N LEU A 26 1.75 -15.38 11.47
CA LEU A 26 0.90 -15.62 10.29
C LEU A 26 1.52 -16.62 9.29
N GLY A 27 2.77 -17.05 9.50
CA GLY A 27 3.45 -18.02 8.65
C GLY A 27 4.31 -17.41 7.54
N VAL A 28 4.55 -16.09 7.55
CA VAL A 28 5.55 -15.50 6.65
C VAL A 28 6.94 -15.91 7.14
N THR A 29 7.71 -16.54 6.27
CA THR A 29 9.07 -16.98 6.58
C THR A 29 10.09 -16.38 5.63
N ALA A 30 11.36 -16.52 5.98
CA ALA A 30 12.46 -16.13 5.12
C ALA A 30 12.38 -16.81 3.74
N ARG A 31 12.95 -16.16 2.72
CA ARG A 31 13.10 -16.67 1.34
C ARG A 31 11.78 -16.85 0.57
N MET A 32 10.65 -16.44 1.13
CA MET A 32 9.37 -16.44 0.40
C MET A 32 9.36 -15.38 -0.69
N VAL A 33 8.59 -15.66 -1.75
CA VAL A 33 8.11 -14.64 -2.69
C VAL A 33 6.74 -14.20 -2.22
N LEU A 34 6.61 -12.95 -1.80
CA LEU A 34 5.42 -12.42 -1.16
C LEU A 34 4.88 -11.21 -1.93
N LEU A 35 3.70 -11.35 -2.53
CA LEU A 35 2.92 -10.22 -3.05
C LEU A 35 2.04 -9.67 -1.92
N VAL A 36 2.18 -8.39 -1.61
CA VAL A 36 1.48 -7.76 -0.48
C VAL A 36 0.52 -6.68 -0.95
N HIS A 37 -0.70 -6.73 -0.42
CA HIS A 37 -1.64 -5.61 -0.38
C HIS A 37 -1.83 -5.19 1.08
N THR A 38 -1.78 -3.89 1.38
CA THR A 38 -1.97 -3.40 2.74
C THR A 38 -2.99 -2.28 2.82
N SER A 39 -3.65 -2.19 3.98
CA SER A 39 -4.41 -1.01 4.39
C SER A 39 -3.81 -0.49 5.69
N LEU A 40 -2.96 0.54 5.60
CA LEU A 40 -2.18 1.03 6.75
C LEU A 40 -3.08 1.42 7.94
N SER A 41 -4.21 2.06 7.66
CA SER A 41 -5.16 2.48 8.69
C SER A 41 -5.83 1.32 9.42
N ARG A 42 -5.90 0.13 8.81
CA ARG A 42 -6.48 -1.09 9.42
C ARG A 42 -5.53 -1.82 10.36
N ILE A 43 -4.23 -1.53 10.30
CA ILE A 43 -3.24 -2.06 11.25
C ILE A 43 -3.39 -1.36 12.61
N GLY A 44 -3.77 -0.08 12.61
CA GLY A 44 -3.78 0.80 13.77
C GLY A 44 -2.63 1.80 13.71
N PHE A 45 -2.27 2.39 14.85
CA PHE A 45 -1.21 3.38 14.93
C PHE A 45 0.16 2.69 14.83
N VAL A 46 0.78 2.78 13.66
CA VAL A 46 2.13 2.28 13.41
C VAL A 46 3.14 3.40 13.70
N LEU A 47 4.04 3.15 14.65
CA LEU A 47 5.15 4.06 14.94
C LEU A 47 6.07 4.13 13.72
N GLY A 48 6.22 5.31 13.10
CA GLY A 48 6.98 5.47 11.85
C GLY A 48 6.17 5.21 10.56
N GLY A 49 4.88 4.89 10.68
CA GLY A 49 3.96 4.80 9.55
C GLY A 49 4.34 3.70 8.54
N PRO A 50 4.19 3.96 7.22
CA PRO A 50 4.42 2.95 6.19
C PRO A 50 5.84 2.34 6.20
N VAL A 51 6.86 3.16 6.50
CA VAL A 51 8.26 2.72 6.50
C VAL A 51 8.48 1.54 7.46
N THR A 52 7.86 1.59 8.63
CA THR A 52 7.94 0.53 9.64
C THR A 52 7.32 -0.78 9.16
N VAL A 53 6.22 -0.71 8.40
CA VAL A 53 5.59 -1.91 7.80
C VAL A 53 6.51 -2.54 6.76
N ILE A 54 7.07 -1.72 5.87
CA ILE A 54 7.98 -2.19 4.81
C ILE A 54 9.21 -2.85 5.42
N GLN A 55 9.81 -2.21 6.44
CA GLN A 55 10.98 -2.75 7.13
C GLN A 55 10.67 -4.05 7.87
N ALA A 56 9.50 -4.18 8.50
CA ALA A 56 9.09 -5.43 9.14
C ALA A 56 8.90 -6.58 8.13
N LEU A 57 8.33 -6.30 6.95
CA LEU A 57 8.23 -7.29 5.85
C LEU A 57 9.63 -7.72 5.38
N MET A 58 10.54 -6.77 5.15
CA MET A 58 11.92 -7.05 4.76
C MET A 58 12.66 -7.89 5.81
N ASP A 59 12.46 -7.64 7.10
CA ASP A 59 13.09 -8.40 8.19
C ASP A 59 12.66 -9.87 8.23
N VAL A 60 11.39 -10.15 7.91
CA VAL A 60 10.87 -11.51 7.94
C VAL A 60 11.29 -12.28 6.70
N LEU A 61 11.31 -11.61 5.54
CA LEU A 61 11.69 -12.24 4.26
C LEU A 61 13.21 -12.46 4.14
N MET A 62 14.01 -11.64 4.81
CA MET A 62 15.47 -11.57 4.65
C MET A 62 15.89 -11.18 3.22
N PRO A 63 17.17 -10.85 2.97
CA PRO A 63 17.64 -10.43 1.64
C PRO A 63 17.42 -11.47 0.52
N GLU A 64 17.27 -12.75 0.87
CA GLU A 64 17.04 -13.84 -0.06
C GLU A 64 15.55 -14.02 -0.44
N GLY A 65 14.64 -13.33 0.24
CA GLY A 65 13.22 -13.31 -0.12
C GLY A 65 12.91 -12.31 -1.24
N THR A 66 11.65 -12.28 -1.67
CA THR A 66 11.19 -11.32 -2.67
C THR A 66 9.90 -10.68 -2.18
N LEU A 67 9.92 -9.36 -2.01
CA LEU A 67 8.74 -8.56 -1.69
C LEU A 67 8.23 -7.88 -2.96
N VAL A 68 6.97 -8.11 -3.30
CA VAL A 68 6.30 -7.50 -4.44
C VAL A 68 5.09 -6.71 -3.94
N MET A 69 4.90 -5.51 -4.49
CA MET A 69 3.69 -4.73 -4.27
C MET A 69 3.19 -4.22 -5.63
N PRO A 70 1.87 -4.23 -5.87
CA PRO A 70 1.33 -3.62 -7.07
C PRO A 70 1.44 -2.09 -6.99
N ALA A 71 1.98 -1.50 -8.05
CA ALA A 71 2.08 -0.04 -8.24
C ALA A 71 1.25 0.37 -9.47
N HIS A 72 -0.05 0.09 -9.42
CA HIS A 72 -0.95 0.42 -10.53
C HIS A 72 -1.08 1.94 -10.71
N SER A 73 -1.17 2.37 -11.96
CA SER A 73 -1.37 3.75 -12.39
C SER A 73 -2.61 3.85 -13.30
N SER A 74 -3.78 3.47 -12.77
CA SER A 74 -5.04 3.41 -13.55
C SER A 74 -5.42 4.74 -14.21
N ASP A 75 -4.96 5.86 -13.65
CA ASP A 75 -5.20 7.20 -14.18
C ASP A 75 -4.51 7.44 -15.53
N TYR A 76 -3.63 6.53 -15.98
CA TYR A 76 -3.00 6.53 -17.30
C TYR A 76 -3.75 5.68 -18.35
N SER A 77 -4.93 5.16 -18.01
CA SER A 77 -5.80 4.47 -18.95
C SER A 77 -6.55 5.43 -19.88
N ASP A 78 -7.20 4.91 -20.93
CA ASP A 78 -8.01 5.75 -21.82
C ASP A 78 -9.18 6.41 -21.05
N PRO A 79 -9.26 7.76 -21.00
CA PRO A 79 -10.31 8.47 -20.28
C PRO A 79 -11.73 8.20 -20.78
N ALA A 80 -11.89 7.66 -21.99
CA ALA A 80 -13.20 7.22 -22.48
C ALA A 80 -13.80 6.07 -21.66
N GLY A 81 -12.97 5.29 -20.94
CA GLY A 81 -13.41 4.19 -20.08
C GLY A 81 -13.50 4.55 -18.59
N TRP A 82 -13.34 5.82 -18.20
CA TRP A 82 -13.38 6.19 -16.79
C TRP A 82 -14.81 6.30 -16.27
N GLU A 83 -15.06 5.69 -15.11
CA GLU A 83 -16.39 5.64 -14.49
C GLU A 83 -16.39 6.13 -13.03
N ASN A 84 -15.21 6.36 -12.43
CA ASN A 84 -15.06 6.60 -10.99
C ASN A 84 -14.19 7.83 -10.64
N PRO A 85 -14.63 9.06 -10.97
CA PRO A 85 -15.81 9.40 -11.76
C PRO A 85 -15.51 9.46 -13.28
N PRO A 86 -16.53 9.48 -14.15
CA PRO A 86 -16.32 9.81 -15.56
C PRO A 86 -15.95 11.29 -15.75
N VAL A 87 -15.26 11.58 -16.86
CA VAL A 87 -15.02 12.96 -17.32
C VAL A 87 -16.01 13.34 -18.43
N PRO A 88 -16.31 14.65 -18.62
CA PRO A 88 -17.09 15.10 -19.76
C PRO A 88 -16.47 14.63 -21.09
N ALA A 89 -17.30 14.15 -22.03
CA ALA A 89 -16.81 13.61 -23.31
C ALA A 89 -15.94 14.60 -24.10
N GLY A 90 -16.21 15.91 -23.99
CA GLY A 90 -15.42 16.95 -24.65
C GLY A 90 -14.00 17.13 -24.10
N TRP A 91 -13.64 16.50 -22.98
CA TRP A 91 -12.31 16.58 -22.38
C TRP A 91 -11.41 15.41 -22.77
N ILE A 92 -11.97 14.31 -23.28
CA ILE A 92 -11.27 13.06 -23.55
C ILE A 92 -10.03 13.29 -24.42
N GLU A 93 -10.17 14.00 -25.54
CA GLU A 93 -9.05 14.19 -26.46
C GLU A 93 -7.98 15.14 -25.90
N THR A 94 -8.39 16.21 -25.22
CA THR A 94 -7.45 17.08 -24.51
C THR A 94 -6.64 16.31 -23.47
N ILE A 95 -7.27 15.40 -22.72
CA ILE A 95 -6.57 14.55 -21.75
C ILE A 95 -5.56 13.64 -22.47
N ARG A 96 -5.96 12.95 -23.55
CA ARG A 96 -5.06 12.06 -24.30
C ARG A 96 -3.84 12.78 -24.87
N GLU A 97 -4.04 13.98 -25.43
CA GLU A 97 -2.97 14.77 -26.04
C GLU A 97 -2.00 15.37 -25.01
N ASN A 98 -2.46 15.63 -23.79
CA ASN A 98 -1.69 16.37 -22.78
C ASN A 98 -1.31 15.54 -21.55
N MET A 99 -1.74 14.28 -21.47
CA MET A 99 -1.35 13.38 -20.38
C MET A 99 0.18 13.19 -20.42
N PRO A 100 0.89 13.47 -19.31
CA PRO A 100 2.32 13.21 -19.25
C PRO A 100 2.61 11.73 -19.56
N ALA A 101 3.78 11.44 -20.13
CA ALA A 101 4.25 10.06 -20.21
C ALA A 101 4.47 9.49 -18.79
N TYR A 102 4.32 8.16 -18.67
CA TYR A 102 4.56 7.42 -17.43
C TYR A 102 6.05 7.42 -17.05
#